data_AF-A0A4D6YBM4-F1
#
_entry.id   AF-A0A4D6YBM4-F1
#
_cell.length_a   1.000
_cell.length_b   1.000
_cell.length_c   1.000
_cell.angle_alpha   90.00
_cell.angle_beta   90.00
_cell.angle_gamma   90.00
#
_symmetry.space_group_name_H-M   'P 1'
#
loop_
_entity.id
_entity.type
_entity.pdbx_description
1 polymer ?
#
loop_
_entity_poly.entity_id
_entity_poly.type
_entity_poly.pdbx_seq_one_letter_code
_entity_poly.pdbx_strand_id
1 'polypeptide(L)'
;MKNQNMFDLLLPLSPEQLNNVKKLESTCTNIQSAWLSGYFWKVANQKSNSVSLKIDESNKNNQIITIVSASQTGNAKLLSERLYKFFNKNNKTTRLINAIDYQFKKIKNEKILILIISTQGEGEPPEEALSLYKFIMSKNAPNLNNLYYSIFGLGDTSYNLFCQAGKDFDKRFKELGARSLLNRFDSDIEYEENYYQWSQELLRSIDHNNKDYKSSSSLLEQEKKVIISKSYYTKKNPAQAVVLTNQKITGRNSKKDIHHIEIDISNIDINYEPGDALGVWYKNDTNLVRNILELLSINSSDKIKIKDNILTIFEALKNNFELTTNTKNIVKNYAILTENKFLKNIISDNSNLQSYTVQTPLIKMITDHPSKLSSEQLISLLRPLTPRLYSISSSQQEIDNEIHITVGVVKKLISGCLYLGGASSYLTQSLKPDDMIKIFIESNNNFRLPTDQNTPIIMIGAGTGIAPFRSFMQQRDNDGSKGKNWIFFGNPHFTEDFLYQLEWQRYIKKGLITNMHLAWSQDEEHKVYVQDRIRENGKEIWSWIEEGAQIYVCGNASNMAKDVEKTLLDIISENGSLNFEDACEFLNNLRLNKRYKRDIY
;
A
#
# COMPACT_ATOMS: atom_id res chain seq x y z
N MET A 1 76.02 5.47 -4.50
CA MET A 1 74.82 5.62 -3.65
C MET A 1 73.84 6.55 -4.37
N LYS A 2 72.80 6.00 -5.02
CA LYS A 2 71.73 6.78 -5.65
C LYS A 2 70.39 6.33 -5.04
N ASN A 3 69.68 7.30 -4.48
CA ASN A 3 68.27 7.33 -4.03
C ASN A 3 67.51 6.00 -4.04
N GLN A 4 67.58 5.25 -2.94
CA GLN A 4 66.48 4.34 -2.57
C GLN A 4 65.52 5.13 -1.68
N ASN A 5 64.26 5.21 -2.11
CA ASN A 5 63.20 5.88 -1.37
C ASN A 5 62.97 5.12 -0.06
N MET A 6 63.01 5.82 1.08
CA MET A 6 62.91 5.21 2.43
C MET A 6 61.62 4.38 2.64
N PHE A 7 60.58 4.64 1.84
CA PHE A 7 59.33 3.89 1.80
C PHE A 7 59.44 2.47 1.21
N ASP A 8 60.41 2.20 0.32
CA ASP A 8 60.56 0.87 -0.30
C ASP A 8 61.06 -0.19 0.70
N LEU A 9 61.64 0.22 1.83
CA LEU A 9 62.16 -0.65 2.90
C LEU A 9 61.09 -1.07 3.93
N LEU A 10 59.89 -0.49 3.89
CA LEU A 10 58.82 -0.73 4.86
C LEU A 10 57.65 -1.54 4.28
N LEU A 11 57.72 -1.93 3.01
CA LEU A 11 56.67 -2.72 2.36
C LEU A 11 56.84 -4.21 2.66
N PRO A 12 55.76 -4.95 2.98
CA PRO A 12 55.80 -6.39 3.23
C PRO A 12 55.92 -7.20 1.92
N LEU A 13 56.77 -6.76 0.99
CA LEU A 13 56.96 -7.33 -0.34
C LEU A 13 58.45 -7.61 -0.58
N SER A 14 58.76 -8.74 -1.20
CA SER A 14 60.14 -9.02 -1.62
C SER A 14 60.58 -8.06 -2.74
N PRO A 15 61.90 -7.87 -2.97
CA PRO A 15 62.39 -7.01 -4.05
C PRO A 15 61.85 -7.39 -5.44
N GLU A 16 61.65 -8.69 -5.68
CA GLU A 16 61.07 -9.21 -6.92
C GLU A 16 59.57 -8.88 -7.03
N GLN A 17 58.81 -9.04 -5.94
CA GLN A 17 57.39 -8.67 -5.89
C GLN A 17 57.20 -7.17 -6.07
N LEU A 18 58.04 -6.34 -5.43
CA LEU A 18 58.01 -4.89 -5.57
C LEU A 18 58.27 -4.47 -7.02
N ASN A 19 59.20 -5.14 -7.71
CA ASN A 19 59.51 -4.84 -9.11
C ASN A 19 58.34 -5.21 -10.06
N ASN A 20 57.62 -6.30 -9.75
CA ASN A 20 56.42 -6.68 -10.50
C ASN A 20 55.26 -5.69 -10.25
N VAL A 21 55.10 -5.21 -9.02
CA VAL A 21 54.10 -4.17 -8.70
C VAL A 21 54.43 -2.86 -9.42
N LYS A 22 55.70 -2.43 -9.44
CA LYS A 22 56.13 -1.22 -10.17
C LYS A 22 55.93 -1.34 -11.69
N LYS A 23 56.15 -2.54 -12.27
CA LYS A 23 55.82 -2.81 -13.68
C LYS A 23 54.31 -2.73 -13.95
N LEU A 24 53.49 -3.29 -13.07
CA LEU A 24 52.02 -3.20 -13.16
C LEU A 24 51.52 -1.77 -13.01
N GLU A 25 52.07 -1.00 -12.07
CA GLU A 25 51.78 0.42 -11.87
C GLU A 25 52.05 1.23 -13.13
N SER A 26 53.17 0.97 -13.82
CA SER A 26 53.52 1.68 -15.06
C SER A 26 52.63 1.35 -16.27
N THR A 27 51.83 0.28 -16.20
CA THR A 27 50.99 -0.21 -17.31
C THR A 27 49.49 -0.12 -17.03
N CYS A 28 49.07 0.24 -15.82
CA CYS A 28 47.66 0.31 -15.42
C CYS A 28 47.10 1.74 -15.47
N THR A 29 45.85 1.87 -15.92
CA THR A 29 45.04 3.08 -15.76
C THR A 29 44.51 3.23 -14.31
N ASN A 30 43.99 4.41 -13.97
CA ASN A 30 43.40 4.66 -12.64
C ASN A 30 42.26 3.69 -12.30
N ILE A 31 41.43 3.33 -13.30
CA ILE A 31 40.31 2.39 -13.11
C ILE A 31 40.83 0.95 -12.89
N GLN A 32 41.84 0.53 -13.64
CA GLN A 32 42.46 -0.80 -13.47
C GLN A 32 43.16 -0.92 -12.12
N SER A 33 43.80 0.15 -11.65
CA SER A 33 44.44 0.22 -10.33
C SER A 33 43.39 0.11 -9.20
N ALA A 34 42.27 0.82 -9.33
CA ALA A 34 41.14 0.70 -8.38
C ALA A 34 40.57 -0.73 -8.36
N TRP A 35 40.41 -1.37 -9.52
CA TRP A 35 39.94 -2.76 -9.61
C TRP A 35 40.91 -3.76 -8.97
N LEU A 36 42.21 -3.62 -9.23
CA LEU A 36 43.25 -4.48 -8.64
C LEU A 36 43.29 -4.37 -7.11
N SER A 37 43.05 -3.17 -6.55
CA SER A 37 42.96 -2.98 -5.10
C SER A 37 41.86 -3.84 -4.46
N GLY A 38 40.67 -3.90 -5.10
CA GLY A 38 39.56 -4.75 -4.66
C GLY A 38 39.84 -6.24 -4.86
N TYR A 39 40.54 -6.62 -5.93
CA TYR A 39 40.96 -8.01 -6.18
C TYR A 39 41.91 -8.51 -5.09
N PHE A 40 42.96 -7.74 -4.76
CA PHE A 40 43.90 -8.12 -3.71
C PHE A 40 43.28 -8.09 -2.31
N TRP A 41 42.32 -7.20 -2.04
CA TRP A 41 41.55 -7.20 -0.79
C TRP A 41 40.73 -8.48 -0.63
N LYS A 42 40.10 -8.96 -1.71
CA LYS A 42 39.40 -10.25 -1.73
C LYS A 42 40.35 -11.43 -1.48
N VAL A 43 41.52 -11.45 -2.12
CA VAL A 43 42.52 -12.52 -1.95
C VAL A 43 43.09 -12.53 -0.52
N ALA A 44 43.38 -11.36 0.05
CA ALA A 44 43.87 -11.24 1.42
C ALA A 44 42.88 -11.82 2.45
N ASN A 45 41.57 -11.68 2.19
CA ASN A 45 40.51 -12.17 3.06
C ASN A 45 40.10 -13.64 2.79
N GLN A 46 40.74 -14.36 1.87
CA GLN A 46 40.46 -15.78 1.62
C GLN A 46 41.11 -16.73 2.65
N LYS A 47 42.08 -16.28 3.46
CA LYS A 47 42.81 -17.15 4.41
C LYS A 47 42.27 -17.19 5.83
N SER A 48 41.24 -16.42 6.17
CA SER A 48 40.54 -16.52 7.47
C SER A 48 39.24 -17.31 7.34
N ASN A 49 39.37 -18.62 7.08
CA ASN A 49 38.44 -19.71 7.43
C ASN A 49 38.67 -20.91 6.49
N SER A 50 39.69 -21.72 6.80
CA SER A 50 39.88 -23.03 6.19
C SER A 50 39.79 -24.11 7.26
N VAL A 51 38.59 -24.63 7.50
CA VAL A 51 38.44 -26.04 7.89
C VAL A 51 38.13 -26.79 6.59
N SER A 52 39.07 -27.64 6.22
CA SER A 52 39.00 -28.54 5.08
C SER A 52 37.91 -29.58 5.32
N LEU A 53 36.89 -29.61 4.45
CA LEU A 53 36.08 -30.79 4.21
C LEU A 53 36.48 -31.34 2.85
N LYS A 54 36.89 -32.61 2.87
CA LYS A 54 37.03 -33.44 1.67
C LYS A 54 35.73 -33.35 0.87
N ILE A 55 35.89 -33.13 -0.43
CA ILE A 55 34.80 -33.10 -1.39
C ILE A 55 34.32 -34.55 -1.56
N ASP A 56 33.30 -34.93 -0.80
CA ASP A 56 32.27 -35.82 -1.32
C ASP A 56 31.40 -34.98 -2.24
N GLU A 57 31.34 -35.35 -3.52
CA GLU A 57 30.36 -34.82 -4.47
C GLU A 57 28.95 -35.24 -4.04
N SER A 58 28.37 -34.50 -3.09
CA SER A 58 26.94 -34.45 -2.88
C SER A 58 26.45 -33.04 -3.18
N ASN A 59 25.92 -32.86 -4.40
CA ASN A 59 25.15 -31.68 -4.79
C ASN A 59 23.94 -31.51 -3.84
N LYS A 60 24.07 -30.73 -2.77
CA LYS A 60 22.90 -30.18 -2.04
C LYS A 60 22.31 -29.04 -2.86
N ASN A 61 21.44 -29.40 -3.81
CA ASN A 61 20.62 -28.49 -4.57
C ASN A 61 19.53 -27.87 -3.65
N ASN A 62 19.89 -26.89 -2.81
CA ASN A 62 18.88 -26.17 -2.02
C ASN A 62 18.11 -25.22 -2.95
N GLN A 63 16.97 -25.70 -3.45
CA GLN A 63 16.03 -24.92 -4.25
C GLN A 63 15.52 -23.73 -3.42
N ILE A 64 15.92 -22.52 -3.80
CA ILE A 64 15.51 -21.28 -3.12
C ILE A 64 14.04 -21.01 -3.43
N ILE A 65 13.23 -20.82 -2.39
CA ILE A 65 11.84 -20.37 -2.48
C ILE A 65 11.81 -18.84 -2.42
N THR A 66 11.31 -18.21 -3.47
CA THR A 66 11.13 -16.76 -3.52
C THR A 66 9.72 -16.41 -3.07
N ILE A 67 9.60 -15.68 -1.97
CA ILE A 67 8.34 -15.12 -1.49
C ILE A 67 8.30 -13.65 -1.93
N VAL A 68 7.36 -13.32 -2.81
CA VAL A 68 7.10 -11.94 -3.23
C VAL A 68 5.90 -11.41 -2.44
N SER A 69 6.11 -10.30 -1.74
CA SER A 69 5.04 -9.58 -1.07
C SER A 69 4.53 -8.43 -1.92
N ALA A 70 3.22 -8.32 -2.07
CA ALA A 70 2.54 -7.24 -2.80
C ALA A 70 1.37 -6.70 -1.95
N SER A 71 1.59 -5.60 -1.25
CA SER A 71 0.72 -5.04 -0.22
C SER A 71 0.53 -3.53 -0.38
N GLN A 72 -0.71 -3.06 -0.27
CA GLN A 72 -0.98 -1.62 -0.15
C GLN A 72 -1.01 -1.16 1.31
N THR A 73 -1.67 -1.95 2.18
CA THR A 73 -1.97 -1.60 3.58
C THR A 73 -1.33 -2.56 4.57
N GLY A 74 -0.12 -3.05 4.23
CA GLY A 74 0.67 -3.92 5.11
C GLY A 74 0.18 -5.37 5.34
N ASN A 75 -1.08 -5.72 5.07
CA ASN A 75 -1.59 -7.08 5.37
C ASN A 75 -0.84 -8.19 4.61
N ALA A 76 -0.64 -8.03 3.29
CA ALA A 76 0.13 -9.01 2.50
C ALA A 76 1.59 -9.08 2.98
N LYS A 77 2.18 -7.93 3.33
CA LYS A 77 3.54 -7.84 3.90
C LYS A 77 3.68 -8.66 5.16
N LEU A 78 2.76 -8.48 6.11
CA LEU A 78 2.75 -9.23 7.36
C LEU A 78 2.61 -10.74 7.14
N LEU A 79 1.74 -11.16 6.21
CA LEU A 79 1.57 -12.58 5.87
C LEU A 79 2.80 -13.15 5.17
N SER A 80 3.50 -12.37 4.33
CA SER A 80 4.75 -12.80 3.71
C SER A 80 5.87 -12.97 4.73
N GLU A 81 6.01 -12.06 5.70
CA GLU A 81 6.97 -12.18 6.81
C GLU A 81 6.70 -13.41 7.70
N ARG A 82 5.42 -13.69 7.97
CA ARG A 82 5.01 -14.90 8.71
C ARG A 82 5.35 -16.16 7.92
N LEU A 83 5.11 -16.18 6.61
CA LEU A 83 5.39 -17.33 5.76
C LEU A 83 6.90 -17.58 5.68
N TYR A 84 7.68 -16.51 5.52
CA TYR A 84 9.14 -16.55 5.53
C TYR A 84 9.68 -17.20 6.82
N LYS A 85 9.23 -16.72 7.98
CA LYS A 85 9.61 -17.31 9.28
C LYS A 85 9.17 -18.77 9.41
N PHE A 86 7.94 -19.07 8.97
CA PHE A 86 7.38 -20.41 9.02
C PHE A 86 8.18 -21.40 8.14
N PHE A 87 8.54 -21.04 6.92
CA PHE A 87 9.34 -21.87 6.03
C PHE A 87 10.78 -22.06 6.52
N ASN A 88 11.42 -21.01 7.05
CA ASN A 88 12.76 -21.13 7.64
C ASN A 88 12.76 -22.06 8.86
N LYS A 89 11.73 -21.99 9.72
CA LYS A 89 11.55 -22.91 10.85
C LYS A 89 11.35 -24.37 10.40
N ASN A 90 10.87 -24.59 9.18
CA ASN A 90 10.72 -25.91 8.55
C ASN A 90 11.85 -26.25 7.57
N ASN A 91 13.06 -25.70 7.81
CA ASN A 91 14.29 -26.00 7.06
C ASN A 91 14.22 -25.75 5.54
N LYS A 92 13.38 -24.80 5.11
CA LYS A 92 13.37 -24.36 3.71
C LYS A 92 14.31 -23.18 3.51
N THR A 93 15.05 -23.19 2.41
CA THR A 93 15.86 -22.03 2.01
C THR A 93 14.95 -21.03 1.30
N THR A 94 14.69 -19.89 1.92
CA THR A 94 13.75 -18.90 1.40
C THR A 94 14.35 -17.51 1.34
N ARG A 95 13.82 -16.69 0.43
CA ARG A 95 14.05 -15.24 0.38
C ARG A 95 12.73 -14.50 0.30
N LEU A 96 12.61 -13.41 1.04
CA LEU A 96 11.45 -12.52 1.05
C LEU A 96 11.81 -11.21 0.34
N ILE A 97 11.02 -10.80 -0.63
CA ILE A 97 11.25 -9.60 -1.44
C ILE A 97 9.92 -8.83 -1.59
N ASN A 98 9.95 -7.50 -1.43
CA ASN A 98 8.80 -6.65 -1.77
C ASN A 98 8.67 -6.55 -3.29
N ALA A 99 7.45 -6.49 -3.82
CA ALA A 99 7.22 -6.50 -5.26
C ALA A 99 7.94 -5.36 -6.00
N ILE A 100 8.09 -4.19 -5.37
CA ILE A 100 8.77 -3.04 -5.99
C ILE A 100 10.28 -3.26 -6.15
N ASP A 101 10.89 -4.03 -5.25
CA ASP A 101 12.32 -4.35 -5.27
C ASP A 101 12.60 -5.68 -6.04
N TYR A 102 11.55 -6.36 -6.50
CA TYR A 102 11.67 -7.64 -7.21
C TYR A 102 12.14 -7.42 -8.65
N GLN A 103 13.23 -8.09 -9.02
CA GLN A 103 13.79 -8.05 -10.38
C GLN A 103 12.96 -8.90 -11.34
N PHE A 104 11.73 -8.47 -11.65
CA PHE A 104 10.74 -9.25 -12.40
C PHE A 104 11.20 -9.72 -13.78
N LYS A 105 12.13 -9.01 -14.45
CA LYS A 105 12.74 -9.46 -15.71
C LYS A 105 13.53 -10.79 -15.56
N LYS A 106 13.92 -11.17 -14.34
CA LYS A 106 14.63 -12.43 -14.01
C LYS A 106 13.70 -13.57 -13.57
N ILE A 107 12.37 -13.40 -13.64
CA ILE A 107 11.40 -14.40 -13.16
C ILE A 107 11.59 -15.79 -13.81
N LYS A 108 12.09 -15.86 -15.05
CA LYS A 108 12.40 -17.14 -15.72
C LYS A 108 13.46 -17.99 -15.01
N ASN A 109 14.27 -17.37 -14.15
CA ASN A 109 15.31 -18.04 -13.37
C ASN A 109 14.76 -18.60 -12.04
N GLU A 110 13.55 -18.21 -11.64
CA GLU A 110 12.91 -18.72 -10.43
C GLU A 110 12.49 -20.18 -10.62
N LYS A 111 12.62 -20.96 -9.55
CA LYS A 111 12.14 -22.35 -9.51
C LYS A 111 10.85 -22.48 -8.70
N ILE A 112 10.77 -21.79 -7.56
CA ILE A 112 9.55 -21.70 -6.75
C ILE A 112 9.30 -20.24 -6.43
N LEU A 113 8.14 -19.73 -6.81
CA LEU A 113 7.68 -18.37 -6.48
C LEU A 113 6.35 -18.42 -5.75
N ILE A 114 6.30 -17.87 -4.55
CA ILE A 114 5.08 -17.69 -3.77
C ILE A 114 4.72 -16.21 -3.79
N LEU A 115 3.53 -15.89 -4.30
CA LEU A 115 3.04 -14.52 -4.34
C LEU A 115 1.93 -14.34 -3.30
N ILE A 116 2.12 -13.39 -2.38
CA ILE A 116 1.04 -12.94 -1.49
C ILE A 116 0.68 -11.53 -1.90
N ILE A 117 -0.53 -11.34 -2.43
CA ILE A 117 -0.93 -10.11 -3.12
C ILE A 117 -2.31 -9.62 -2.69
N SER A 118 -2.41 -8.33 -2.37
CA SER A 118 -3.69 -7.64 -2.18
C SER A 118 -4.25 -7.09 -3.50
N THR A 119 -5.56 -6.90 -3.61
CA THR A 119 -6.21 -6.22 -4.75
C THR A 119 -6.72 -4.85 -4.33
N GLN A 120 -6.57 -3.85 -5.19
CA GLN A 120 -6.96 -2.45 -4.96
C GLN A 120 -8.10 -2.02 -5.89
N GLY A 121 -8.95 -1.12 -5.39
CA GLY A 121 -10.00 -0.43 -6.14
C GLY A 121 -10.77 -1.33 -7.12
N GLU A 122 -10.61 -1.05 -8.40
CA GLU A 122 -11.26 -1.75 -9.53
C GLU A 122 -10.45 -2.97 -10.00
N GLY A 123 -9.95 -3.79 -9.07
CA GLY A 123 -9.26 -5.03 -9.41
C GLY A 123 -7.76 -4.88 -9.72
N GLU A 124 -7.18 -3.71 -9.51
CA GLU A 124 -5.78 -3.42 -9.80
C GLU A 124 -4.84 -4.09 -8.76
N PRO A 125 -3.58 -4.42 -9.12
CA PRO A 125 -2.59 -4.81 -8.13
C PRO A 125 -2.22 -3.62 -7.23
N PRO A 126 -1.57 -3.86 -6.07
CA PRO A 126 -1.01 -2.79 -5.25
C PRO A 126 0.05 -2.03 -6.04
N GLU A 127 0.27 -0.75 -5.75
CA GLU A 127 1.18 0.08 -6.55
C GLU A 127 2.59 -0.52 -6.63
N GLU A 128 3.07 -1.14 -5.53
CA GLU A 128 4.37 -1.82 -5.50
C GLU A 128 4.49 -3.02 -6.44
N ALA A 129 3.39 -3.61 -6.88
CA ALA A 129 3.37 -4.73 -7.82
C ALA A 129 2.98 -4.33 -9.25
N LEU A 130 2.69 -3.06 -9.52
CA LEU A 130 2.17 -2.60 -10.80
C LEU A 130 3.15 -2.89 -11.97
N SER A 131 4.45 -2.66 -11.77
CA SER A 131 5.47 -2.95 -12.80
C SER A 131 5.60 -4.44 -13.09
N LEU A 132 5.61 -5.28 -12.05
CA LEU A 132 5.60 -6.74 -12.20
C LEU A 132 4.33 -7.19 -12.94
N TYR A 133 3.17 -6.67 -12.56
CA TYR A 133 1.90 -6.97 -13.19
C TYR A 133 1.90 -6.60 -14.67
N LYS A 134 2.25 -5.35 -15.02
CA LYS A 134 2.36 -4.88 -16.41
C LYS A 134 3.31 -5.76 -17.22
N PHE A 135 4.46 -6.14 -16.67
CA PHE A 135 5.41 -7.03 -17.36
C PHE A 135 4.82 -8.41 -17.64
N ILE A 136 4.22 -9.05 -16.64
CA ILE A 136 3.66 -10.41 -16.76
C ILE A 136 2.45 -10.46 -17.70
N MET A 137 1.62 -9.42 -17.72
CA MET A 137 0.49 -9.32 -18.64
C MET A 137 0.89 -8.95 -20.07
N SER A 138 2.11 -8.43 -20.28
CA SER A 138 2.59 -8.04 -21.60
C SER A 138 2.96 -9.24 -22.49
N LYS A 139 3.17 -8.95 -23.79
CA LYS A 139 3.73 -9.89 -24.76
C LYS A 139 5.21 -10.21 -24.50
N ASN A 140 5.90 -9.38 -23.71
CA ASN A 140 7.32 -9.53 -23.39
C ASN A 140 7.57 -10.51 -22.22
N ALA A 141 6.50 -11.03 -21.60
CA ALA A 141 6.62 -12.02 -20.54
C ALA A 141 7.26 -13.33 -21.08
N PRO A 142 8.30 -13.86 -20.41
CA PRO A 142 8.94 -15.10 -20.86
C PRO A 142 8.06 -16.31 -20.57
N ASN A 143 8.30 -17.42 -21.28
CA ASN A 143 7.76 -18.72 -20.89
C ASN A 143 8.31 -19.12 -19.50
N LEU A 144 7.43 -19.68 -18.66
CA LEU A 144 7.66 -20.02 -17.27
C LEU A 144 7.54 -21.53 -17.01
N ASN A 145 7.82 -22.37 -18.01
CA ASN A 145 7.69 -23.84 -17.94
C ASN A 145 8.41 -24.52 -16.75
N ASN A 146 9.45 -23.86 -16.23
CA ASN A 146 10.29 -24.34 -15.13
C ASN A 146 9.90 -23.75 -13.76
N LEU A 147 8.87 -22.91 -13.71
CA LEU A 147 8.42 -22.22 -12.51
C LEU A 147 7.30 -23.01 -11.84
N TYR A 148 7.49 -23.32 -10.57
CA TYR A 148 6.41 -23.70 -9.67
C TYR A 148 5.93 -22.49 -8.89
N TYR A 149 4.61 -22.34 -8.69
CA TYR A 149 4.08 -21.20 -7.96
C TYR A 149 2.87 -21.50 -7.09
N SER A 150 2.60 -20.63 -6.12
CA SER A 150 1.30 -20.54 -5.45
C SER A 150 0.98 -19.09 -5.12
N ILE A 151 -0.31 -18.76 -5.06
CA ILE A 151 -0.78 -17.40 -4.83
C ILE A 151 -1.78 -17.38 -3.67
N PHE A 152 -1.53 -16.48 -2.73
CA PHE A 152 -2.50 -16.10 -1.71
C PHE A 152 -3.00 -14.69 -2.01
N GLY A 153 -4.23 -14.61 -2.53
CA GLY A 153 -4.91 -13.36 -2.84
C GLY A 153 -5.62 -12.81 -1.61
N LEU A 154 -5.38 -11.55 -1.28
CA LEU A 154 -6.15 -10.77 -0.32
C LEU A 154 -7.09 -9.84 -1.06
N GLY A 155 -8.36 -9.89 -0.73
CA GLY A 155 -9.38 -9.02 -1.31
C GLY A 155 -10.49 -8.74 -0.31
N ASP A 156 -11.51 -8.04 -0.79
CA ASP A 156 -12.70 -7.71 -0.02
C ASP A 156 -13.93 -8.01 -0.89
N THR A 157 -14.83 -8.87 -0.41
CA THR A 157 -16.03 -9.32 -1.16
C THR A 157 -17.09 -8.24 -1.38
N SER A 158 -16.94 -7.08 -0.73
CA SER A 158 -17.75 -5.89 -1.04
C SER A 158 -17.38 -5.24 -2.38
N TYR A 159 -16.19 -5.53 -2.90
CA TYR A 159 -15.76 -5.07 -4.21
C TYR A 159 -16.14 -6.08 -5.29
N ASN A 160 -16.45 -5.59 -6.49
CA ASN A 160 -16.84 -6.46 -7.61
C ASN A 160 -15.70 -7.39 -8.03
N LEU A 161 -14.49 -6.84 -8.11
CA LEU A 161 -13.29 -7.52 -8.59
C LEU A 161 -12.51 -8.13 -7.41
N PHE A 162 -13.20 -8.96 -6.61
CA PHE A 162 -12.65 -9.66 -5.46
C PHE A 162 -11.43 -10.51 -5.83
N CYS A 163 -10.28 -10.25 -5.18
CA CYS A 163 -8.98 -10.92 -5.42
C CYS A 163 -8.51 -10.90 -6.90
N GLN A 164 -8.97 -9.93 -7.70
CA GLN A 164 -8.73 -9.92 -9.14
C GLN A 164 -7.24 -9.93 -9.51
N ALA A 165 -6.39 -9.16 -8.83
CA ALA A 165 -4.96 -9.16 -9.12
C ALA A 165 -4.33 -10.56 -8.94
N GLY A 166 -4.74 -11.30 -7.90
CA GLY A 166 -4.31 -12.68 -7.67
C GLY A 166 -4.83 -13.65 -8.74
N LYS A 167 -6.08 -13.46 -9.19
CA LYS A 167 -6.69 -14.24 -10.28
C LYS A 167 -5.98 -14.02 -11.60
N ASP A 168 -5.63 -12.78 -11.90
CA ASP A 168 -4.92 -12.41 -13.13
C ASP A 168 -3.53 -13.04 -13.15
N PHE A 169 -2.76 -12.95 -12.06
CA PHE A 169 -1.46 -13.63 -11.96
C PHE A 169 -1.59 -15.15 -12.10
N ASP A 170 -2.55 -15.80 -11.43
CA ASP A 170 -2.78 -17.25 -11.53
C ASP A 170 -3.09 -17.67 -12.97
N LYS A 171 -4.02 -16.97 -13.62
CA LYS A 171 -4.37 -17.18 -15.02
C LYS A 171 -3.14 -17.02 -15.92
N ARG A 172 -2.43 -15.89 -15.76
CA ARG A 172 -1.30 -15.56 -16.64
C ARG A 172 -0.10 -16.48 -16.42
N PHE A 173 0.20 -16.89 -15.20
CA PHE A 173 1.25 -17.86 -14.93
C PHE A 173 0.94 -19.22 -15.57
N LYS A 174 -0.32 -19.68 -15.55
CA LYS A 174 -0.73 -20.90 -16.27
C LYS A 174 -0.55 -20.76 -17.78
N GLU A 175 -0.99 -19.65 -18.36
CA GLU A 175 -0.82 -19.38 -19.80
C GLU A 175 0.66 -19.37 -20.23
N LEU A 176 1.55 -18.88 -19.35
CA LEU A 176 3.00 -18.88 -19.57
C LEU A 176 3.67 -20.23 -19.27
N GLY A 177 2.91 -21.26 -18.86
CA GLY A 177 3.41 -22.63 -18.65
C GLY A 177 3.91 -22.94 -17.23
N ALA A 178 3.76 -22.02 -16.27
CA ALA A 178 4.11 -22.28 -14.88
C ALA A 178 3.15 -23.29 -14.23
N ARG A 179 3.66 -24.07 -13.28
CA ARG A 179 2.93 -25.14 -12.59
C ARG A 179 2.51 -24.70 -11.20
N SER A 180 1.23 -24.86 -10.87
CA SER A 180 0.73 -24.53 -9.54
C SER A 180 1.16 -25.62 -8.54
N LEU A 181 1.79 -25.22 -7.43
CA LEU A 181 2.07 -26.07 -6.26
C LEU A 181 0.79 -26.35 -5.47
N LEU A 182 0.03 -25.29 -5.27
CA LEU A 182 -1.23 -25.29 -4.56
C LEU A 182 -2.11 -24.24 -5.22
N ASN A 183 -3.37 -24.61 -5.44
CA ASN A 183 -4.36 -23.73 -6.04
C ASN A 183 -4.36 -22.36 -5.36
N ARG A 184 -4.57 -21.31 -6.16
CA ARG A 184 -4.78 -19.95 -5.66
C ARG A 184 -5.84 -19.95 -4.56
N PHE A 185 -5.54 -19.30 -3.45
CA PHE A 185 -6.51 -19.03 -2.40
C PHE A 185 -6.95 -17.58 -2.46
N ASP A 186 -8.26 -17.33 -2.49
CA ASP A 186 -8.85 -15.98 -2.51
C ASP A 186 -9.45 -15.69 -1.13
N SER A 187 -8.77 -14.87 -0.33
CA SER A 187 -9.17 -14.58 1.05
C SER A 187 -9.86 -13.21 1.18
N ASP A 188 -10.94 -13.18 1.97
CA ASP A 188 -11.60 -11.96 2.43
C ASP A 188 -10.90 -11.38 3.69
N ILE A 189 -11.50 -10.37 4.33
CA ILE A 189 -10.98 -9.64 5.50
C ILE A 189 -10.53 -10.56 6.65
N GLU A 190 -11.25 -11.66 6.90
CA GLU A 190 -10.90 -12.64 7.94
C GLU A 190 -10.01 -13.76 7.37
N TYR A 191 -8.74 -13.41 7.15
CA TYR A 191 -7.79 -14.30 6.49
C TYR A 191 -6.98 -15.22 7.42
N GLU A 192 -7.05 -15.06 8.74
CA GLU A 192 -6.10 -15.70 9.69
C GLU A 192 -6.12 -17.23 9.67
N GLU A 193 -7.29 -17.85 9.80
CA GLU A 193 -7.42 -19.31 9.82
C GLU A 193 -7.12 -19.92 8.44
N ASN A 194 -7.70 -19.33 7.39
CA ASN A 194 -7.49 -19.71 6.01
C ASN A 194 -6.00 -19.66 5.62
N TYR A 195 -5.30 -18.58 6.01
CA TYR A 195 -3.87 -18.44 5.78
C TYR A 195 -3.07 -19.51 6.51
N TYR A 196 -3.42 -19.82 7.77
CA TYR A 196 -2.75 -20.88 8.53
C TYR A 196 -2.88 -22.23 7.81
N GLN A 197 -4.09 -22.62 7.43
CA GLN A 197 -4.35 -23.86 6.70
C GLN A 197 -3.59 -23.91 5.36
N TRP A 198 -3.72 -22.85 4.55
CA TRP A 198 -3.02 -22.72 3.27
C TRP A 198 -1.50 -22.83 3.41
N SER A 199 -0.90 -22.19 4.43
CA SER A 199 0.55 -22.23 4.65
C SER A 199 1.06 -23.65 4.96
N GLN A 200 0.27 -24.44 5.69
CA GLN A 200 0.57 -25.82 6.04
C GLN A 200 0.45 -26.73 4.82
N GLU A 201 -0.59 -26.56 4.02
CA GLU A 201 -0.78 -27.32 2.77
C GLU A 201 0.30 -27.01 1.74
N LEU A 202 0.67 -25.73 1.62
CA LEU A 202 1.74 -25.30 0.72
C LEU A 202 3.08 -25.93 1.10
N LEU A 203 3.41 -25.97 2.40
CA LEU A 203 4.62 -26.65 2.88
C LEU A 203 4.61 -28.13 2.47
N ARG A 204 3.49 -28.84 2.67
CA ARG A 204 3.33 -30.25 2.28
C ARG A 204 3.49 -30.43 0.77
N SER A 205 2.93 -29.53 -0.04
CA SER A 205 3.08 -29.58 -1.51
C SER A 205 4.54 -29.40 -1.95
N ILE A 206 5.25 -28.46 -1.33
CA ILE A 206 6.69 -28.25 -1.56
C ILE A 206 7.49 -29.49 -1.15
N ASP A 207 7.16 -30.11 -0.01
CA ASP A 207 7.77 -31.38 0.42
C ASP A 207 7.49 -32.53 -0.53
N HIS A 208 6.26 -32.63 -1.07
CA HIS A 208 5.87 -33.67 -2.01
C HIS A 208 6.56 -33.52 -3.37
N ASN A 209 6.73 -32.30 -3.87
CA ASN A 209 7.56 -32.06 -5.07
C ASN A 209 9.05 -32.32 -4.83
N ASN A 210 9.49 -32.34 -3.57
CA ASN A 210 10.84 -32.71 -3.17
C ASN A 210 11.00 -34.22 -2.87
N LYS A 211 9.93 -35.05 -2.96
CA LYS A 211 9.98 -36.49 -2.61
C LYS A 211 10.71 -37.40 -3.61
N ASP A 212 11.31 -36.85 -4.67
CA ASP A 212 12.34 -37.59 -5.44
C ASP A 212 13.71 -37.61 -4.76
N TYR A 213 13.95 -36.84 -3.68
CA TYR A 213 15.21 -36.92 -2.94
C TYR A 213 14.99 -36.80 -1.43
N LYS A 214 15.06 -37.95 -0.76
CA LYS A 214 14.92 -38.08 0.69
C LYS A 214 16.15 -37.56 1.43
N SER A 215 15.85 -36.65 2.36
CA SER A 215 16.31 -36.57 3.76
C SER A 215 17.80 -36.67 4.12
N SER A 216 18.33 -35.61 4.73
CA SER A 216 19.01 -35.74 6.03
C SER A 216 18.96 -34.42 6.80
N SER A 217 18.58 -34.53 8.07
CA SER A 217 18.52 -33.48 9.08
C SER A 217 19.91 -33.15 9.62
N SER A 218 20.14 -31.88 9.95
CA SER A 218 21.04 -31.49 11.04
C SER A 218 20.63 -30.11 11.56
N LEU A 219 20.39 -30.07 12.86
CA LEU A 219 20.16 -28.88 13.66
C LEU A 219 21.48 -28.15 13.88
N LEU A 220 21.46 -26.82 13.92
CA LEU A 220 22.28 -25.96 14.79
C LEU A 220 21.76 -24.52 14.65
N GLU A 221 21.14 -24.02 15.71
CA GLU A 221 20.72 -22.62 15.86
C GLU A 221 21.91 -21.75 16.29
N GLN A 222 22.05 -20.59 15.65
CA GLN A 222 22.60 -19.39 16.30
C GLN A 222 21.64 -18.23 16.00
N GLU A 223 20.90 -17.83 17.02
CA GLU A 223 20.05 -16.64 16.98
C GLU A 223 20.92 -15.38 16.86
N LYS A 224 20.75 -14.63 15.78
CA LYS A 224 20.99 -13.18 15.78
C LYS A 224 19.64 -12.48 15.80
N LYS A 225 19.27 -11.96 16.97
CA LYS A 225 18.13 -11.05 17.11
C LYS A 225 18.44 -9.76 16.37
N VAL A 226 17.83 -9.60 15.20
CA VAL A 226 17.64 -8.29 14.58
C VAL A 226 16.52 -7.61 15.37
N ILE A 227 16.88 -6.61 16.16
CA ILE A 227 15.92 -5.74 16.84
C ILE A 227 15.39 -4.78 15.77
N ILE A 228 14.26 -5.15 15.18
CA ILE A 228 13.42 -4.19 14.45
C ILE A 228 12.68 -3.40 15.52
N SER A 229 12.87 -2.09 15.56
CA SER A 229 12.09 -1.16 16.38
C SER A 229 10.61 -1.30 16.00
N LYS A 230 9.88 -2.18 16.69
CA LYS A 230 8.43 -2.27 16.54
C LYS A 230 7.83 -1.04 17.21
N SER A 231 7.06 -0.27 16.44
CA SER A 231 6.03 0.58 17.04
C SER A 231 5.21 -0.27 18.01
N TYR A 232 5.06 0.18 19.26
CA TYR A 232 4.29 -0.52 20.30
C TYR A 232 2.81 -0.66 19.90
N TYR A 233 2.33 0.25 19.05
CA TYR A 233 0.95 0.34 18.63
C TYR A 233 0.77 -0.19 17.20
N THR A 234 -0.20 -1.07 17.02
CA THR A 234 -0.49 -1.72 15.74
C THR A 234 -1.99 -1.77 15.49
N LYS A 235 -2.41 -2.15 14.29
CA LYS A 235 -3.84 -2.42 14.00
C LYS A 235 -4.53 -3.30 15.04
N LYS A 236 -3.84 -4.31 15.60
CA LYS A 236 -4.39 -5.23 16.61
C LYS A 236 -4.30 -4.68 18.04
N ASN A 237 -3.41 -3.73 18.29
CA ASN A 237 -3.21 -3.06 19.57
C ASN A 237 -3.15 -1.53 19.35
N PRO A 238 -4.29 -0.88 19.05
CA PRO A 238 -4.31 0.55 18.73
C PRO A 238 -4.06 1.39 19.99
N ALA A 239 -3.40 2.52 19.81
CA ALA A 239 -3.27 3.53 20.85
C ALA A 239 -4.61 4.24 21.11
N GLN A 240 -4.76 4.81 22.29
CA GLN A 240 -5.87 5.70 22.63
C GLN A 240 -5.34 7.13 22.66
N ALA A 241 -5.85 7.96 21.76
CA ALA A 241 -5.48 9.36 21.58
C ALA A 241 -6.68 10.28 21.80
N VAL A 242 -6.43 11.59 21.94
CA VAL A 242 -7.47 12.60 22.20
C VAL A 242 -7.67 13.44 20.94
N VAL A 243 -8.93 13.68 20.55
CA VAL A 243 -9.23 14.64 19.49
C VAL A 243 -9.09 16.05 20.04
N LEU A 244 -8.21 16.85 19.44
CA LEU A 244 -8.02 18.25 19.82
C LEU A 244 -8.99 19.16 19.05
N THR A 245 -8.96 19.04 17.73
CA THR A 245 -9.71 19.93 16.84
C THR A 245 -10.47 19.09 15.82
N ASN A 246 -11.69 19.53 15.50
CA ASN A 246 -12.46 19.04 14.37
C ASN A 246 -13.12 20.25 13.69
N GLN A 247 -12.50 20.73 12.62
CA GLN A 247 -12.89 21.96 11.95
C GLN A 247 -13.28 21.68 10.51
N LYS A 248 -14.48 22.11 10.10
CA LYS A 248 -14.83 22.18 8.67
C LYS A 248 -13.96 23.24 7.97
N ILE A 249 -13.27 22.83 6.92
CA ILE A 249 -12.33 23.67 6.14
C ILE A 249 -12.84 23.98 4.72
N THR A 250 -14.04 23.52 4.38
CA THR A 250 -14.80 24.04 3.23
C THR A 250 -15.76 25.15 3.67
N GLY A 251 -16.10 26.03 2.74
CA GLY A 251 -17.05 27.11 2.94
C GLY A 251 -18.46 26.61 3.26
N ARG A 252 -19.30 27.54 3.73
CA ARG A 252 -20.63 27.23 4.26
C ARG A 252 -21.56 26.63 3.20
N ASN A 253 -21.38 27.05 1.95
CA ASN A 253 -22.24 26.64 0.83
C ASN A 253 -21.61 25.53 -0.02
N SER A 254 -20.41 25.07 0.33
CA SER A 254 -19.79 23.96 -0.38
C SER A 254 -20.68 22.72 -0.33
N LYS A 255 -20.82 22.07 -1.50
CA LYS A 255 -21.41 20.73 -1.62
C LYS A 255 -20.51 19.65 -1.02
N LYS A 256 -19.22 19.94 -0.85
CA LYS A 256 -18.27 19.08 -0.15
C LYS A 256 -18.18 19.47 1.31
N ASP A 257 -18.12 18.46 2.15
CA ASP A 257 -17.96 18.63 3.58
C ASP A 257 -16.62 17.99 3.95
N ILE A 258 -15.61 18.82 4.17
CA ILE A 258 -14.24 18.39 4.42
C ILE A 258 -13.76 19.02 5.72
N HIS A 259 -13.22 18.18 6.59
CA HIS A 259 -12.77 18.56 7.93
C HIS A 259 -11.26 18.39 8.05
N HIS A 260 -10.64 19.33 8.75
CA HIS A 260 -9.33 19.18 9.37
C HIS A 260 -9.53 18.66 10.78
N ILE A 261 -8.80 17.59 11.13
CA ILE A 261 -8.86 16.99 12.45
C ILE A 261 -7.45 16.86 13.01
N GLU A 262 -7.27 17.32 14.24
CA GLU A 262 -6.02 17.28 15.00
C GLU A 262 -6.19 16.30 16.16
N ILE A 263 -5.19 15.45 16.37
CA ILE A 263 -5.22 14.38 17.37
C ILE A 263 -3.96 14.48 18.22
N ASP A 264 -4.11 14.60 19.53
CA ASP A 264 -3.01 14.63 20.49
C ASP A 264 -2.41 13.25 20.70
N ILE A 265 -1.08 13.18 20.56
CA ILE A 265 -0.27 12.00 20.82
C ILE A 265 0.81 12.25 21.88
N SER A 266 0.78 13.37 22.61
CA SER A 266 1.78 13.74 23.63
C SER A 266 2.05 12.67 24.69
N ASN A 267 1.02 11.91 25.06
CA ASN A 267 1.10 10.83 26.06
C ASN A 267 1.31 9.44 25.44
N ILE A 268 1.67 9.38 24.16
CA ILE A 268 1.72 8.16 23.37
C ILE A 268 3.04 8.11 22.61
N ASP A 269 3.79 7.03 22.78
CA ASP A 269 5.04 6.81 22.02
C ASP A 269 4.71 6.37 20.57
N ILE A 270 4.30 7.34 19.75
CA ILE A 270 4.03 7.18 18.31
C ILE A 270 4.93 8.13 17.54
N ASN A 271 5.67 7.57 16.58
CA ASN A 271 6.41 8.31 15.57
C ASN A 271 5.80 8.04 14.20
N TYR A 272 5.75 9.07 13.37
CA TYR A 272 5.27 8.99 11.99
C TYR A 272 6.04 9.96 11.10
N GLU A 273 6.06 9.67 9.80
CA GLU A 273 6.72 10.52 8.81
C GLU A 273 5.71 11.05 7.77
N PRO A 274 6.00 12.20 7.14
CA PRO A 274 5.21 12.71 6.02
C PRO A 274 4.98 11.63 4.95
N GLY A 275 3.70 11.43 4.60
CA GLY A 275 3.25 10.40 3.67
C GLY A 275 2.80 9.09 4.32
N ASP A 276 2.92 8.93 5.64
CA ASP A 276 2.25 7.86 6.39
C ASP A 276 0.73 8.02 6.41
N ALA A 277 0.04 6.93 6.74
CA ALA A 277 -1.40 6.91 6.95
C ALA A 277 -1.75 6.65 8.43
N LEU A 278 -2.75 7.37 8.92
CA LEU A 278 -3.36 7.15 10.22
C LEU A 278 -4.51 6.16 10.09
N GLY A 279 -4.42 5.02 10.75
CA GLY A 279 -5.50 4.07 10.89
C GLY A 279 -6.39 4.40 12.07
N VAL A 280 -7.69 4.56 11.81
CA VAL A 280 -8.70 4.94 12.80
C VAL A 280 -9.71 3.80 12.97
N TRP A 281 -9.84 3.32 14.20
CA TRP A 281 -10.94 2.45 14.61
C TRP A 281 -12.15 3.29 14.99
N TYR A 282 -13.21 3.18 14.18
CA TYR A 282 -14.45 3.94 14.38
C TYR A 282 -15.52 3.13 15.12
N LYS A 283 -16.60 3.81 15.51
CA LYS A 283 -17.81 3.20 16.06
C LYS A 283 -18.98 3.55 15.14
N ASN A 284 -19.90 2.61 14.96
CA ASN A 284 -21.11 2.88 14.19
C ASN A 284 -22.00 3.90 14.91
N ASP A 285 -22.74 4.65 14.11
CA ASP A 285 -23.71 5.60 14.62
C ASP A 285 -24.77 4.89 15.47
N THR A 286 -25.11 5.51 16.60
CA THR A 286 -26.02 4.90 17.58
C THR A 286 -27.45 4.86 17.06
N ASN A 287 -27.87 5.83 16.25
CA ASN A 287 -29.21 5.81 15.66
C ASN A 287 -29.31 4.78 14.54
N LEU A 288 -28.26 4.62 13.73
CA LEU A 288 -28.16 3.54 12.75
C LEU A 288 -28.33 2.16 13.41
N VAL A 289 -27.60 1.89 14.50
CA VAL A 289 -27.71 0.61 15.21
C VAL A 289 -29.13 0.38 15.73
N ARG A 290 -29.74 1.39 16.38
CA ARG A 290 -31.12 1.29 16.88
C ARG A 290 -32.12 1.02 15.76
N ASN A 291 -32.00 1.74 14.64
CA ASN A 291 -32.90 1.60 13.49
C ASN A 291 -32.81 0.18 12.89
N ILE A 292 -31.60 -0.38 12.73
CA ILE A 292 -31.42 -1.76 12.27
C ILE A 292 -32.10 -2.75 13.22
N LEU A 293 -31.87 -2.61 14.53
CA LEU A 293 -32.46 -3.51 15.52
C LEU A 293 -33.99 -3.44 15.54
N GLU A 294 -34.55 -2.24 15.43
CA GLU A 294 -35.99 -2.01 15.35
C GLU A 294 -36.62 -2.65 14.11
N LEU A 295 -36.05 -2.36 12.92
CA LEU A 295 -36.54 -2.93 11.65
C LEU A 295 -36.46 -4.46 11.59
N LEU A 296 -35.53 -5.05 12.34
CA LEU A 296 -35.35 -6.50 12.43
C LEU A 296 -36.04 -7.15 13.64
N SER A 297 -36.74 -6.36 14.46
CA SER A 297 -37.41 -6.82 15.68
C SER A 297 -36.47 -7.55 16.67
N ILE A 298 -35.23 -7.07 16.80
CA ILE A 298 -34.21 -7.60 17.71
C ILE A 298 -34.15 -6.72 18.97
N ASN A 299 -34.11 -7.33 20.15
CA ASN A 299 -34.00 -6.58 21.39
C ASN A 299 -32.54 -6.14 21.60
N SER A 300 -32.32 -4.84 21.82
CA SER A 300 -30.99 -4.26 22.03
C SER A 300 -30.18 -4.87 23.18
N SER A 301 -30.84 -5.49 24.18
CA SER A 301 -30.18 -6.15 25.31
C SER A 301 -29.87 -7.63 25.08
N ASP A 302 -30.20 -8.19 23.90
CA ASP A 302 -29.90 -9.59 23.57
C ASP A 302 -28.40 -9.85 23.74
N LYS A 303 -28.08 -10.95 24.41
CA LYS A 303 -26.69 -11.34 24.67
C LYS A 303 -26.19 -12.24 23.56
N ILE A 304 -25.04 -11.90 23.03
CA ILE A 304 -24.35 -12.66 21.98
C ILE A 304 -22.92 -12.95 22.40
N LYS A 305 -22.38 -14.07 21.92
CA LYS A 305 -20.99 -14.46 22.15
C LYS A 305 -20.15 -14.10 20.92
N ILE A 306 -19.19 -13.21 21.10
CA ILE A 306 -18.17 -12.90 20.09
C ILE A 306 -16.83 -13.37 20.63
N LYS A 307 -16.27 -14.42 20.02
CA LYS A 307 -15.06 -15.09 20.52
C LYS A 307 -15.27 -15.49 21.99
N ASP A 308 -14.45 -14.97 22.91
CA ASP A 308 -14.52 -15.28 24.34
C ASP A 308 -15.34 -14.27 25.16
N ASN A 309 -15.87 -13.22 24.51
CA ASN A 309 -16.60 -12.15 25.19
C ASN A 309 -18.11 -12.29 24.97
N ILE A 310 -18.89 -12.05 26.04
CA ILE A 310 -20.34 -11.92 25.97
C ILE A 310 -20.69 -10.44 26.02
N LEU A 311 -21.35 -9.94 24.97
CA LEU A 311 -21.73 -8.54 24.83
C LEU A 311 -23.22 -8.44 24.49
N THR A 312 -23.79 -7.24 24.62
CA THR A 312 -25.11 -6.97 24.03
C THR A 312 -24.99 -6.87 22.51
N ILE A 313 -26.05 -7.26 21.78
CA ILE A 313 -26.11 -7.09 20.33
C ILE A 313 -25.90 -5.62 19.94
N PHE A 314 -26.39 -4.68 20.75
CA PHE A 314 -26.18 -3.25 20.52
C PHE A 314 -24.68 -2.87 20.55
N GLU A 315 -23.94 -3.29 21.58
CA GLU A 315 -22.50 -3.00 21.68
C GLU A 315 -21.70 -3.67 20.57
N ALA A 316 -22.08 -4.88 20.20
CA ALA A 316 -21.47 -5.63 19.11
C ALA A 316 -21.64 -4.93 17.76
N LEU A 317 -22.87 -4.56 17.41
CA LEU A 317 -23.14 -3.81 16.17
C LEU A 317 -22.43 -2.44 16.19
N LYS A 318 -22.31 -1.82 17.37
CA LYS A 318 -21.63 -0.53 17.49
C LYS A 318 -20.11 -0.60 17.25
N ASN A 319 -19.44 -1.68 17.70
CA ASN A 319 -17.97 -1.72 17.77
C ASN A 319 -17.31 -2.82 16.94
N ASN A 320 -18.05 -3.85 16.50
CA ASN A 320 -17.46 -5.08 15.98
C ASN A 320 -17.89 -5.44 14.56
N PHE A 321 -19.01 -4.91 14.06
CA PHE A 321 -19.53 -5.26 12.74
C PHE A 321 -19.71 -4.06 11.83
N GLU A 322 -19.48 -4.26 10.53
CA GLU A 322 -19.68 -3.23 9.52
C GLU A 322 -21.14 -3.16 9.07
N LEU A 323 -21.73 -1.96 9.12
CA LEU A 323 -23.17 -1.72 8.93
C LEU A 323 -23.51 -0.80 7.76
N THR A 324 -22.52 -0.14 7.15
CA THR A 324 -22.77 0.87 6.13
C THR A 324 -22.70 0.29 4.71
N THR A 325 -21.81 -0.65 4.45
CA THR A 325 -21.65 -1.28 3.15
C THR A 325 -22.58 -2.48 2.96
N ASN A 326 -23.22 -2.58 1.79
CA ASN A 326 -23.93 -3.78 1.35
C ASN A 326 -23.02 -4.66 0.49
N THR A 327 -23.19 -5.98 0.54
CA THR A 327 -22.40 -6.93 -0.26
C THR A 327 -23.28 -7.97 -0.92
N LYS A 328 -22.79 -8.58 -2.01
CA LYS A 328 -23.49 -9.67 -2.70
C LYS A 328 -23.83 -10.82 -1.74
N ASN A 329 -22.94 -11.12 -0.79
CA ASN A 329 -23.15 -12.18 0.20
C ASN A 329 -24.24 -11.81 1.21
N ILE A 330 -24.26 -10.57 1.70
CA ILE A 330 -25.31 -10.08 2.61
C ILE A 330 -26.68 -10.18 1.93
N VAL A 331 -26.81 -9.68 0.70
CA VAL A 331 -28.08 -9.72 -0.05
C VAL A 331 -28.56 -11.17 -0.26
N LYS A 332 -27.67 -12.07 -0.68
CA LYS A 332 -27.99 -13.50 -0.87
C LYS A 332 -28.47 -14.15 0.42
N ASN A 333 -27.72 -14.02 1.50
CA ASN A 333 -28.03 -14.69 2.75
C ASN A 333 -29.27 -14.08 3.41
N TYR A 334 -29.44 -12.76 3.35
CA TYR A 334 -30.65 -12.09 3.83
C TYR A 334 -31.89 -12.54 3.05
N ALA A 335 -31.82 -12.65 1.72
CA ALA A 335 -32.92 -13.13 0.88
C ALA A 335 -33.35 -14.57 1.24
N ILE A 336 -32.38 -15.43 1.57
CA ILE A 336 -32.63 -16.81 2.00
C ILE A 336 -33.27 -16.83 3.38
N LEU A 337 -32.67 -16.17 4.37
CA LEU A 337 -33.13 -16.16 5.77
C LEU A 337 -34.52 -15.54 5.95
N THR A 338 -34.82 -14.48 5.19
CA THR A 338 -36.09 -13.75 5.29
C THR A 338 -37.16 -14.26 4.31
N GLU A 339 -36.80 -15.23 3.47
CA GLU A 339 -37.62 -15.72 2.36
C GLU A 339 -38.16 -14.64 1.40
N ASN A 340 -37.53 -13.47 1.35
CA ASN A 340 -38.01 -12.32 0.59
C ASN A 340 -38.03 -12.60 -0.93
N LYS A 341 -39.23 -12.57 -1.53
CA LYS A 341 -39.45 -12.89 -2.95
C LYS A 341 -38.73 -11.92 -3.91
N PHE A 342 -38.72 -10.63 -3.59
CA PHE A 342 -38.07 -9.62 -4.42
C PHE A 342 -36.55 -9.85 -4.46
N LEU A 343 -35.93 -10.01 -3.28
CA LEU A 343 -34.49 -10.27 -3.20
C LEU A 343 -34.12 -11.62 -3.79
N LYS A 344 -34.96 -12.66 -3.65
CA LYS A 344 -34.78 -13.95 -4.34
C LYS A 344 -34.76 -13.82 -5.87
N ASN A 345 -35.55 -12.90 -6.43
CA ASN A 345 -35.47 -12.58 -7.85
C ASN A 345 -34.18 -11.83 -8.20
N ILE A 346 -33.78 -10.84 -7.39
CA ILE A 346 -32.52 -10.09 -7.59
C ILE A 346 -31.30 -11.03 -7.59
N ILE A 347 -31.24 -12.01 -6.69
CA ILE A 347 -30.08 -12.92 -6.58
C ILE A 347 -30.02 -13.98 -7.69
N SER A 348 -31.09 -14.16 -8.46
CA SER A 348 -31.14 -15.12 -9.57
C SER A 348 -30.30 -14.68 -10.77
N ASP A 349 -30.03 -13.37 -10.88
CA ASP A 349 -29.21 -12.77 -11.92
C ASP A 349 -28.03 -12.02 -11.28
N ASN A 350 -26.80 -12.40 -11.65
CA ASN A 350 -25.60 -11.81 -11.07
C ASN A 350 -25.41 -10.31 -11.40
N SER A 351 -25.88 -9.87 -12.56
CA SER A 351 -25.79 -8.46 -12.99
C SER A 351 -26.77 -7.59 -12.21
N ASN A 352 -27.99 -8.09 -11.99
CA ASN A 352 -28.98 -7.43 -11.15
C ASN A 352 -28.51 -7.36 -9.69
N LEU A 353 -28.00 -8.47 -9.14
CA LEU A 353 -27.44 -8.52 -7.80
C LEU A 353 -26.30 -7.50 -7.62
N GLN A 354 -25.41 -7.41 -8.61
CA GLN A 354 -24.32 -6.45 -8.58
C GLN A 354 -24.83 -5.02 -8.59
N SER A 355 -25.74 -4.69 -9.51
CA SER A 355 -26.32 -3.35 -9.62
C SER A 355 -27.05 -2.94 -8.34
N TYR A 356 -27.85 -3.86 -7.78
CA TYR A 356 -28.57 -3.65 -6.53
C TYR A 356 -27.62 -3.40 -5.35
N THR A 357 -26.56 -4.19 -5.23
CA THR A 357 -25.56 -4.07 -4.15
C THR A 357 -24.88 -2.69 -4.16
N VAL A 358 -24.51 -2.20 -5.34
CA VAL A 358 -23.83 -0.90 -5.48
C VAL A 358 -24.77 0.28 -5.18
N GLN A 359 -26.04 0.16 -5.57
CA GLN A 359 -27.01 1.25 -5.46
C GLN A 359 -27.72 1.28 -4.09
N THR A 360 -27.76 0.16 -3.38
CA THR A 360 -28.59 -0.01 -2.17
C THR A 360 -27.72 -0.31 -0.95
N PRO A 361 -27.45 0.68 -0.07
CA PRO A 361 -26.79 0.44 1.20
C PRO A 361 -27.54 -0.56 2.08
N LEU A 362 -26.84 -1.17 3.04
CA LEU A 362 -27.42 -2.21 3.90
C LEU A 362 -28.68 -1.72 4.63
N ILE A 363 -28.59 -0.54 5.27
CA ILE A 363 -29.74 0.05 5.96
C ILE A 363 -30.94 0.28 5.03
N LYS A 364 -30.70 0.65 3.77
CA LYS A 364 -31.78 0.84 2.80
C LYS A 364 -32.45 -0.48 2.45
N MET A 365 -31.67 -1.53 2.21
CA MET A 365 -32.21 -2.87 1.94
C MET A 365 -33.07 -3.37 3.11
N ILE A 366 -32.61 -3.19 4.34
CA ILE A 366 -33.36 -3.57 5.55
C ILE A 366 -34.63 -2.72 5.69
N THR A 367 -34.56 -1.43 5.38
CA THR A 367 -35.72 -0.52 5.41
C THR A 367 -36.78 -0.91 4.38
N ASP A 368 -36.37 -1.32 3.17
CA ASP A 368 -37.29 -1.71 2.10
C ASP A 368 -37.89 -3.09 2.32
N HIS A 369 -37.18 -3.95 3.05
CA HIS A 369 -37.52 -5.34 3.27
C HIS A 369 -37.33 -5.74 4.74
N PRO A 370 -38.04 -5.09 5.69
CA PRO A 370 -37.92 -5.40 7.11
C PRO A 370 -38.41 -6.83 7.36
N SER A 371 -37.73 -7.54 8.25
CA SER A 371 -38.08 -8.92 8.59
C SER A 371 -37.50 -9.30 9.95
N LYS A 372 -38.17 -10.21 10.66
CA LYS A 372 -37.71 -10.68 11.97
C LYS A 372 -36.49 -11.59 11.80
N LEU A 373 -35.41 -11.27 12.50
CA LEU A 373 -34.21 -12.11 12.59
C LEU A 373 -33.83 -12.34 14.06
N SER A 374 -33.08 -13.40 14.35
CA SER A 374 -32.38 -13.53 15.63
C SER A 374 -31.08 -12.70 15.62
N SER A 375 -30.57 -12.41 16.81
CA SER A 375 -29.27 -11.72 16.97
C SER A 375 -28.12 -12.48 16.29
N GLU A 376 -28.11 -13.81 16.38
CA GLU A 376 -27.11 -14.69 15.75
C GLU A 376 -27.23 -14.67 14.23
N GLN A 377 -28.47 -14.70 13.71
CA GLN A 377 -28.72 -14.61 12.27
C GLN A 377 -28.20 -13.28 11.72
N LEU A 378 -28.50 -12.15 12.36
CA LEU A 378 -27.99 -10.85 11.94
C LEU A 378 -26.45 -10.85 11.91
N ILE A 379 -25.80 -11.29 12.98
CA ILE A 379 -24.33 -11.32 13.05
C ILE A 379 -23.73 -12.18 11.95
N SER A 380 -24.32 -13.34 11.66
CA SER A 380 -23.83 -14.25 10.61
C SER A 380 -23.84 -13.64 9.20
N LEU A 381 -24.67 -12.60 8.98
CA LEU A 381 -24.69 -11.85 7.73
C LEU A 381 -23.57 -10.82 7.65
N LEU A 382 -23.23 -10.22 8.79
CA LEU A 382 -22.38 -9.04 8.86
C LEU A 382 -20.91 -9.40 8.81
N ARG A 383 -20.13 -8.45 8.30
CA ARG A 383 -18.66 -8.55 8.28
C ARG A 383 -18.08 -7.86 9.49
N PRO A 384 -16.87 -8.25 9.95
CA PRO A 384 -16.19 -7.50 11.00
C PRO A 384 -15.93 -6.06 10.59
N LEU A 385 -15.99 -5.18 11.58
CA LEU A 385 -15.59 -3.78 11.43
C LEU A 385 -14.08 -3.71 11.14
N THR A 386 -13.69 -2.88 10.18
CA THR A 386 -12.29 -2.62 9.83
C THR A 386 -11.95 -1.16 10.09
N PRO A 387 -10.70 -0.83 10.47
CA PRO A 387 -10.30 0.56 10.62
C PRO A 387 -10.20 1.23 9.25
N ARG A 388 -10.34 2.56 9.23
CA ARG A 388 -10.16 3.36 8.02
C ARG A 388 -8.83 4.09 8.06
N LEU A 389 -8.11 4.07 6.95
CA LEU A 389 -6.84 4.77 6.79
C LEU A 389 -7.08 6.17 6.22
N TYR A 390 -6.31 7.14 6.71
CA TYR A 390 -6.31 8.53 6.25
C TYR A 390 -4.86 8.97 6.03
N SER A 391 -4.54 9.54 4.86
CA SER A 391 -3.21 10.12 4.64
C SER A 391 -2.97 11.25 5.65
N ILE A 392 -1.86 11.18 6.38
CA ILE A 392 -1.52 12.18 7.39
C ILE A 392 -1.20 13.50 6.70
N SER A 393 -1.80 14.58 7.20
CA SER A 393 -1.69 15.94 6.66
C SER A 393 -0.80 16.88 7.46
N SER A 394 0.02 16.34 8.36
CA SER A 394 1.04 17.07 9.10
C SER A 394 2.43 16.43 9.00
N SER A 395 3.49 17.22 9.18
CA SER A 395 4.83 16.70 9.49
C SER A 395 5.01 16.69 11.01
N GLN A 396 5.47 15.57 11.57
CA GLN A 396 5.73 15.49 13.01
C GLN A 396 6.81 16.49 13.46
N GLN A 397 7.75 16.87 12.61
CA GLN A 397 8.79 17.83 12.97
C GLN A 397 8.29 19.28 13.06
N GLU A 398 7.13 19.58 12.50
CA GLU A 398 6.53 20.94 12.55
C GLU A 398 5.63 21.13 13.78
N ILE A 399 4.98 20.05 14.23
CA ILE A 399 3.86 20.07 15.19
C ILE A 399 4.08 19.15 16.41
N ASP A 400 5.21 18.45 16.46
CA ASP A 400 5.67 17.55 17.52
C ASP A 400 4.70 16.43 17.90
N ASN A 401 3.72 16.75 18.76
CA ASN A 401 2.90 15.80 19.49
C ASN A 401 1.45 15.73 18.99
N GLU A 402 1.22 16.08 17.74
CA GLU A 402 -0.10 15.97 17.11
C GLU A 402 -0.07 15.07 15.88
N ILE A 403 -1.24 14.63 15.41
CA ILE A 403 -1.40 14.03 14.09
C ILE A 403 -2.58 14.71 13.43
N HIS A 404 -2.37 15.26 12.23
CA HIS A 404 -3.42 15.93 11.48
C HIS A 404 -3.91 15.02 10.37
N ILE A 405 -5.22 14.99 10.14
CA ILE A 405 -5.83 14.32 8.99
C ILE A 405 -6.84 15.24 8.30
N THR A 406 -7.03 15.03 7.00
CA THR A 406 -8.05 15.74 6.20
C THR A 406 -9.14 14.77 5.75
N VAL A 407 -10.35 14.95 6.25
CA VAL A 407 -11.44 13.97 6.15
C VAL A 407 -12.59 14.53 5.32
N GLY A 408 -12.87 13.91 4.17
CA GLY A 408 -14.09 14.17 3.42
C GLY A 408 -15.27 13.34 3.96
N VAL A 409 -16.37 14.00 4.30
CA VAL A 409 -17.58 13.32 4.79
C VAL A 409 -18.26 12.57 3.66
N VAL A 410 -18.44 11.26 3.86
CA VAL A 410 -19.23 10.44 2.94
C VAL A 410 -20.70 10.53 3.36
N LYS A 411 -21.49 11.27 2.60
CA LYS A 411 -22.92 11.46 2.81
C LYS A 411 -23.66 11.36 1.49
N LYS A 412 -24.72 10.54 1.42
CA LYS A 412 -25.58 10.40 0.24
C LYS A 412 -27.03 10.30 0.65
N LEU A 413 -27.94 10.84 -0.16
CA LEU A 413 -29.37 10.60 -0.02
C LEU A 413 -29.78 9.58 -1.09
N ILE A 414 -30.23 8.41 -0.66
CA ILE A 414 -30.57 7.29 -1.55
C ILE A 414 -32.05 6.95 -1.35
N SER A 415 -32.88 7.39 -2.30
CA SER A 415 -34.34 7.22 -2.27
C SER A 415 -34.97 7.60 -0.93
N GLY A 416 -34.62 8.79 -0.41
CA GLY A 416 -35.09 9.32 0.87
C GLY A 416 -34.35 8.81 2.11
N CYS A 417 -33.49 7.79 1.99
CA CYS A 417 -32.68 7.29 3.10
C CYS A 417 -31.33 8.02 3.14
N LEU A 418 -30.99 8.58 4.30
CA LEU A 418 -29.70 9.20 4.52
C LEU A 418 -28.63 8.12 4.77
N TYR A 419 -27.67 8.02 3.86
CA TYR A 419 -26.49 7.18 4.01
C TYR A 419 -25.30 8.02 4.51
N LEU A 420 -24.64 7.52 5.55
CA LEU A 420 -23.42 8.09 6.12
C LEU A 420 -22.32 7.02 6.11
N GLY A 421 -21.11 7.39 5.70
CA GLY A 421 -19.96 6.50 5.76
C GLY A 421 -19.41 6.40 7.18
N GLY A 422 -19.32 5.18 7.72
CA GLY A 422 -19.09 4.92 9.14
C GLY A 422 -17.93 5.70 9.76
N ALA A 423 -16.72 5.56 9.22
CA ALA A 423 -15.54 6.25 9.75
C ALA A 423 -15.61 7.78 9.58
N SER A 424 -16.05 8.26 8.41
CA SER A 424 -16.11 9.69 8.13
C SER A 424 -17.14 10.42 9.00
N SER A 425 -18.31 9.83 9.23
CA SER A 425 -19.33 10.42 10.12
C SER A 425 -18.96 10.25 11.59
N TYR A 426 -18.30 9.16 11.97
CA TYR A 426 -17.76 9.00 13.32
C TYR A 426 -16.79 10.14 13.66
N LEU A 427 -15.82 10.38 12.79
CA LEU A 427 -14.81 11.44 12.96
C LEU A 427 -15.41 12.84 12.96
N THR A 428 -16.37 13.12 12.08
CA THR A 428 -16.85 14.50 11.85
C THR A 428 -18.11 14.88 12.62
N GLN A 429 -18.99 13.92 12.91
CA GLN A 429 -20.30 14.17 13.52
C GLN A 429 -20.43 13.58 14.92
N SER A 430 -19.75 12.47 15.22
CA SER A 430 -19.86 11.79 16.52
C SER A 430 -18.82 12.27 17.53
N LEU A 431 -17.57 12.43 17.09
CA LEU A 431 -16.47 12.88 17.95
C LEU A 431 -16.48 14.39 18.13
N LYS A 432 -16.24 14.80 19.37
CA LYS A 432 -16.01 16.19 19.79
C LYS A 432 -14.55 16.36 20.24
N PRO A 433 -14.06 17.60 20.33
CA PRO A 433 -12.85 17.89 21.10
C PRO A 433 -12.90 17.21 22.47
N ASP A 434 -11.76 16.72 22.94
CA ASP A 434 -11.54 15.95 24.17
C ASP A 434 -12.04 14.50 24.16
N ASP A 435 -12.71 14.03 23.09
CA ASP A 435 -13.10 12.62 22.99
C ASP A 435 -11.90 11.71 22.67
N MET A 436 -11.94 10.48 23.21
CA MET A 436 -10.93 9.46 22.96
C MET A 436 -11.17 8.73 21.64
N ILE A 437 -10.10 8.54 20.87
CA ILE A 437 -10.08 7.81 19.60
C ILE A 437 -9.01 6.71 19.59
N LYS A 438 -9.31 5.59 18.92
CA LYS A 438 -8.36 4.47 18.77
C LYS A 438 -7.62 4.59 17.44
N ILE A 439 -6.29 4.73 17.50
CA ILE A 439 -5.45 4.99 16.33
C ILE A 439 -4.24 4.05 16.22
N PHE A 440 -3.67 3.95 15.02
CA PHE A 440 -2.35 3.37 14.77
C PHE A 440 -1.73 3.98 13.51
N ILE A 441 -0.41 3.90 13.37
CA ILE A 441 0.29 4.34 12.15
C ILE A 441 0.46 3.16 11.20
N GLU A 442 0.10 3.37 9.93
CA GLU A 442 0.43 2.48 8.82
C GLU A 442 1.54 3.14 8.00
N SER A 443 2.76 2.60 8.11
CA SER A 443 3.92 3.18 7.43
C SER A 443 3.87 2.98 5.92
N ASN A 444 4.07 4.06 5.15
CA ASN A 444 4.07 4.04 3.69
C ASN A 444 5.44 4.43 3.10
N ASN A 445 6.38 3.50 3.12
CA ASN A 445 7.74 3.71 2.62
C ASN A 445 7.80 4.03 1.11
N ASN A 446 6.73 3.75 0.36
CA ASN A 446 6.65 4.02 -1.07
C ASN A 446 6.15 5.43 -1.40
N PHE A 447 5.68 6.19 -0.40
CA PHE A 447 5.19 7.56 -0.55
C PHE A 447 5.89 8.50 0.43
N ARG A 448 7.17 8.79 0.13
CA ARG A 448 8.05 9.63 0.94
C ARG A 448 8.65 10.76 0.14
N LEU A 449 9.05 11.85 0.80
CA LEU A 449 9.90 12.87 0.20
C LEU A 449 11.23 12.30 -0.30
N PRO A 450 11.90 12.96 -1.27
CA PRO A 450 13.24 12.59 -1.68
C PRO A 450 14.23 12.71 -0.51
N THR A 451 15.22 11.84 -0.44
CA THR A 451 16.31 11.92 0.55
C THR A 451 17.19 13.15 0.32
N ASP A 452 17.39 13.54 -0.95
CA ASP A 452 18.03 14.80 -1.30
C ASP A 452 17.00 15.94 -1.31
N GLN A 453 17.15 16.87 -0.37
CA GLN A 453 16.27 18.02 -0.19
C GLN A 453 16.31 19.02 -1.36
N ASN A 454 17.29 18.92 -2.26
CA ASN A 454 17.36 19.73 -3.48
C ASN A 454 16.58 19.14 -4.65
N THR A 455 16.18 17.87 -4.56
CA THR A 455 15.41 17.22 -5.62
C THR A 455 14.06 17.93 -5.81
N PRO A 456 13.71 18.36 -7.04
CA PRO A 456 12.43 18.97 -7.34
C PRO A 456 11.28 17.98 -7.14
N ILE A 457 10.11 18.48 -6.71
CA ILE A 457 8.91 17.64 -6.56
C ILE A 457 7.69 18.26 -7.23
N ILE A 458 6.90 17.41 -7.88
CA ILE A 458 5.62 17.74 -8.50
C ILE A 458 4.52 16.99 -7.73
N MET A 459 3.59 17.72 -7.14
CA MET A 459 2.53 17.21 -6.28
C MET A 459 1.17 17.45 -6.93
N ILE A 460 0.44 16.39 -7.24
CA ILE A 460 -0.83 16.42 -7.97
C ILE A 460 -1.92 15.84 -7.07
N GLY A 461 -2.82 16.70 -6.60
CA GLY A 461 -3.88 16.33 -5.65
C GLY A 461 -5.23 16.93 -5.99
N ALA A 462 -6.31 16.19 -5.73
CA ALA A 462 -7.67 16.70 -5.86
C ALA A 462 -8.48 16.46 -4.58
N GLY A 463 -9.22 17.47 -4.13
CA GLY A 463 -9.97 17.42 -2.86
C GLY A 463 -9.08 17.03 -1.68
N THR A 464 -9.46 15.98 -0.94
CA THR A 464 -8.68 15.44 0.19
C THR A 464 -7.30 14.90 -0.21
N GLY A 465 -7.02 14.68 -1.50
CA GLY A 465 -5.70 14.27 -1.98
C GLY A 465 -4.60 15.33 -1.76
N ILE A 466 -4.95 16.53 -1.31
CA ILE A 466 -3.98 17.55 -0.88
C ILE A 466 -3.35 17.21 0.49
N ALA A 467 -3.96 16.30 1.27
CA ALA A 467 -3.56 15.97 2.63
C ALA A 467 -2.06 15.67 2.78
N PRO A 468 -1.47 14.67 2.10
CA PRO A 468 -0.05 14.38 2.29
C PRO A 468 0.84 15.51 1.77
N PHE A 469 0.40 16.31 0.79
CA PHE A 469 1.19 17.43 0.29
C PHE A 469 1.30 18.58 1.29
N ARG A 470 0.31 18.74 2.17
CA ARG A 470 0.44 19.64 3.33
C ARG A 470 1.57 19.17 4.26
N SER A 471 1.62 17.87 4.58
CA SER A 471 2.71 17.30 5.39
C SER A 471 4.08 17.47 4.73
N PHE A 472 4.14 17.36 3.40
CA PHE A 472 5.39 17.54 2.63
C PHE A 472 5.87 18.98 2.68
N MET A 473 4.99 19.97 2.54
CA MET A 473 5.40 21.37 2.64
C MET A 473 5.83 21.74 4.05
N GLN A 474 5.14 21.26 5.09
CA GLN A 474 5.59 21.44 6.47
C GLN A 474 7.00 20.88 6.68
N GLN A 475 7.24 19.63 6.24
CA GLN A 475 8.56 19.02 6.36
C GLN A 475 9.64 19.80 5.59
N ARG A 476 9.36 20.21 4.34
CA ARG A 476 10.34 20.93 3.52
C ARG A 476 10.63 22.33 4.03
N ASP A 477 9.65 23.01 4.63
CA ASP A 477 9.84 24.30 5.32
C ASP A 477 10.73 24.11 6.55
N ASN A 478 10.43 23.12 7.40
CA ASN A 478 11.21 22.79 8.60
C ASN A 478 12.66 22.39 8.27
N ASP A 479 12.85 21.59 7.21
CA ASP A 479 14.17 21.18 6.72
C ASP A 479 14.97 22.32 6.07
N GLY A 480 14.33 23.46 5.76
CA GLY A 480 14.95 24.53 4.98
C GLY A 480 15.28 24.14 3.53
N SER A 481 14.56 23.14 3.00
CA SER A 481 14.79 22.53 1.68
C SER A 481 14.83 23.57 0.56
N LYS A 482 15.76 23.42 -0.40
CA LYS A 482 15.94 24.35 -1.53
C LYS A 482 15.43 23.83 -2.87
N GLY A 483 15.08 22.55 -2.97
CA GLY A 483 14.53 22.00 -4.20
C GLY A 483 13.18 22.62 -4.55
N LYS A 484 12.91 22.77 -5.85
CA LYS A 484 11.68 23.37 -6.37
C LYS A 484 10.44 22.54 -5.99
N ASN A 485 9.31 23.21 -5.73
CA ASN A 485 8.05 22.56 -5.36
C ASN A 485 6.92 23.04 -6.28
N TRP A 486 6.23 22.12 -6.94
CA TRP A 486 5.08 22.42 -7.79
C TRP A 486 3.83 21.71 -7.28
N ILE A 487 2.76 22.46 -7.05
CA ILE A 487 1.45 21.92 -6.67
C ILE A 487 0.43 22.08 -7.80
N PHE A 488 -0.27 21.00 -8.13
CA PHE A 488 -1.51 21.00 -8.88
C PHE A 488 -2.64 20.59 -7.94
N PHE A 489 -3.58 21.50 -7.69
CA PHE A 489 -4.73 21.27 -6.81
C PHE A 489 -6.06 21.46 -7.53
N GLY A 490 -7.00 20.53 -7.35
CA GLY A 490 -8.33 20.61 -7.93
C GLY A 490 -9.48 20.45 -6.93
N ASN A 491 -10.50 21.30 -7.03
CA ASN A 491 -11.76 21.16 -6.28
C ASN A 491 -12.95 21.82 -7.03
N PRO A 492 -14.20 21.78 -6.53
CA PRO A 492 -15.34 22.41 -7.23
C PRO A 492 -15.20 23.92 -7.39
N HIS A 493 -15.06 24.66 -6.28
CA HIS A 493 -15.11 26.13 -6.28
C HIS A 493 -13.92 26.78 -5.57
N PHE A 494 -13.40 27.88 -6.10
CA PHE A 494 -12.32 28.65 -5.48
C PHE A 494 -12.71 29.18 -4.10
N THR A 495 -13.89 29.79 -3.97
CA THR A 495 -14.32 30.49 -2.75
C THR A 495 -14.80 29.57 -1.63
N GLU A 496 -15.25 28.36 -1.99
CA GLU A 496 -15.87 27.42 -1.05
C GLU A 496 -14.98 26.19 -0.79
N ASP A 497 -14.04 25.86 -1.68
CA ASP A 497 -13.35 24.58 -1.66
C ASP A 497 -11.82 24.68 -1.70
N PHE A 498 -11.23 25.86 -1.52
CA PHE A 498 -9.77 26.01 -1.46
C PHE A 498 -9.21 25.62 -0.08
N LEU A 499 -8.96 24.32 0.09
CA LEU A 499 -8.44 23.74 1.33
C LEU A 499 -7.08 24.32 1.70
N TYR A 500 -6.93 24.75 2.96
CA TYR A 500 -5.67 25.31 3.51
C TYR A 500 -5.11 26.53 2.77
N GLN A 501 -5.98 27.35 2.14
CA GLN A 501 -5.60 28.51 1.32
C GLN A 501 -4.50 29.40 1.94
N LEU A 502 -4.63 29.76 3.21
CA LEU A 502 -3.69 30.65 3.90
C LEU A 502 -2.29 30.04 4.03
N GLU A 503 -2.21 28.72 4.26
CA GLU A 503 -0.92 28.02 4.35
C GLU A 503 -0.21 28.02 3.00
N TRP A 504 -0.94 27.73 1.91
CA TRP A 504 -0.39 27.76 0.55
C TRP A 504 0.13 29.15 0.16
N GLN A 505 -0.64 30.20 0.46
CA GLN A 505 -0.22 31.58 0.24
C GLN A 505 1.06 31.93 1.01
N ARG A 506 1.18 31.45 2.25
CA ARG A 506 2.38 31.61 3.07
C ARG A 506 3.60 30.95 2.42
N TYR A 507 3.47 29.71 1.95
CA TYR A 507 4.57 28.99 1.30
C TYR A 507 4.99 29.61 -0.04
N ILE A 508 4.03 30.13 -0.83
CA ILE A 508 4.32 30.89 -2.05
C ILE A 508 5.09 32.16 -1.71
N LYS A 509 4.63 32.95 -0.72
CA LYS A 509 5.29 34.19 -0.30
C LYS A 509 6.71 33.95 0.23
N LYS A 510 6.94 32.82 0.92
CA LYS A 510 8.28 32.39 1.36
C LYS A 510 9.18 31.93 0.22
N GLY A 511 8.64 31.70 -0.98
CA GLY A 511 9.37 31.12 -2.11
C GLY A 511 9.60 29.61 -1.99
N LEU A 512 8.94 28.93 -1.04
CA LEU A 512 9.03 27.47 -0.91
C LEU A 512 8.28 26.80 -2.05
N ILE A 513 7.07 27.25 -2.36
CA ILE A 513 6.32 26.81 -3.54
C ILE A 513 6.76 27.63 -4.74
N THR A 514 7.34 26.95 -5.71
CA THR A 514 7.80 27.55 -6.97
C THR A 514 6.60 27.84 -7.87
N ASN A 515 5.75 26.83 -8.09
CA ASN A 515 4.58 26.92 -8.96
C ASN A 515 3.35 26.32 -8.27
N MET A 516 2.19 26.96 -8.41
CA MET A 516 0.91 26.42 -7.96
C MET A 516 -0.16 26.64 -9.03
N HIS A 517 -0.81 25.55 -9.45
CA HIS A 517 -1.87 25.58 -10.45
C HIS A 517 -3.14 25.01 -9.85
N LEU A 518 -4.25 25.72 -10.09
CA LEU A 518 -5.53 25.48 -9.46
C LEU A 518 -6.58 25.13 -10.52
N ALA A 519 -7.38 24.09 -10.26
CA ALA A 519 -8.42 23.61 -11.15
C ALA A 519 -9.79 23.65 -10.46
N TRP A 520 -10.72 24.44 -11.00
CA TRP A 520 -12.05 24.65 -10.44
C TRP A 520 -13.11 24.06 -11.36
N SER A 521 -13.65 22.91 -10.98
CA SER A 521 -14.56 22.15 -11.85
C SER A 521 -15.98 22.72 -11.95
N GLN A 522 -16.31 23.78 -11.21
CA GLN A 522 -17.67 24.36 -11.14
C GLN A 522 -17.71 25.89 -11.17
N ASP A 523 -16.56 26.58 -11.31
CA ASP A 523 -16.51 28.06 -11.39
C ASP A 523 -16.66 28.59 -12.81
N GLU A 524 -16.33 27.78 -13.82
CA GLU A 524 -16.37 28.12 -15.24
C GLU A 524 -17.46 27.32 -15.97
N GLU A 525 -17.86 27.79 -17.16
CA GLU A 525 -18.83 27.08 -18.01
C GLU A 525 -18.32 25.69 -18.43
N HIS A 526 -17.01 25.59 -18.65
CA HIS A 526 -16.32 24.33 -18.90
C HIS A 526 -15.65 23.81 -17.63
N LYS A 527 -15.78 22.51 -17.36
CA LYS A 527 -15.15 21.90 -16.18
C LYS A 527 -13.65 21.80 -16.36
N VAL A 528 -12.89 22.50 -15.52
CA VAL A 528 -11.43 22.42 -15.48
C VAL A 528 -10.97 21.45 -14.40
N TYR A 529 -10.14 20.48 -14.76
CA TYR A 529 -9.55 19.51 -13.84
C TYR A 529 -8.01 19.61 -13.80
N VAL A 530 -7.39 18.87 -12.88
CA VAL A 530 -5.92 18.91 -12.68
C VAL A 530 -5.16 18.46 -13.92
N GLN A 531 -5.68 17.48 -14.67
CA GLN A 531 -5.08 17.03 -15.93
C GLN A 531 -5.04 18.13 -17.00
N ASP A 532 -5.99 19.07 -16.97
CA ASP A 532 -6.02 20.17 -17.94
C ASP A 532 -4.91 21.18 -17.62
N ARG A 533 -4.75 21.52 -16.33
CA ARG A 533 -3.62 22.35 -15.85
C ARG A 533 -2.27 21.70 -16.09
N ILE A 534 -2.18 20.38 -15.97
CA ILE A 534 -0.96 19.62 -16.28
C ILE A 534 -0.64 19.74 -17.77
N ARG A 535 -1.63 19.57 -18.65
CA ARG A 535 -1.46 19.68 -20.10
C ARG A 535 -1.01 21.07 -20.54
N GLU A 536 -1.62 22.11 -19.97
CA GLU A 536 -1.23 23.52 -20.19
C GLU A 536 0.26 23.79 -19.90
N ASN A 537 0.82 23.04 -18.93
CA ASN A 537 2.19 23.21 -18.45
C ASN A 537 3.14 22.08 -18.90
N GLY A 538 2.76 21.30 -19.91
CA GLY A 538 3.45 20.07 -20.28
C GLY A 538 4.96 20.21 -20.54
N LYS A 539 5.37 21.29 -21.19
CA LYS A 539 6.79 21.57 -21.50
C LYS A 539 7.65 21.75 -20.25
N GLU A 540 7.16 22.52 -19.27
CA GLU A 540 7.91 22.78 -18.04
C GLU A 540 7.88 21.55 -17.12
N ILE A 541 6.77 20.81 -17.09
CA ILE A 541 6.70 19.50 -16.41
C ILE A 541 7.76 18.54 -16.98
N TRP A 542 7.87 18.45 -18.31
CA TRP A 542 8.89 17.64 -18.96
C TRP A 542 10.31 18.07 -18.56
N SER A 543 10.60 19.37 -18.56
CA SER A 543 11.89 19.90 -18.10
C SER A 543 12.21 19.50 -16.66
N TRP A 544 11.24 19.57 -15.74
CA TRP A 544 11.43 19.11 -14.36
C TRP A 544 11.67 17.59 -14.28
N ILE A 545 10.99 16.80 -15.11
CA ILE A 545 11.22 15.36 -15.22
C ILE A 545 12.66 15.09 -15.68
N GLU A 546 13.19 15.86 -16.63
CA GLU A 546 14.59 15.74 -17.07
C GLU A 546 15.58 16.16 -15.97
N GLU A 547 15.24 17.19 -15.18
CA GLU A 547 16.02 17.65 -14.01
C GLU A 547 16.05 16.64 -12.84
N GLY A 548 15.34 15.51 -12.94
CA GLY A 548 15.33 14.49 -11.89
C GLY A 548 14.16 14.59 -10.91
N ALA A 549 13.13 15.39 -11.22
CA ALA A 549 11.99 15.58 -10.32
C ALA A 549 11.30 14.25 -9.93
N GLN A 550 10.73 14.25 -8.72
CA GLN A 550 9.83 13.19 -8.26
C GLN A 550 8.38 13.67 -8.35
N ILE A 551 7.52 12.86 -8.96
CA ILE A 551 6.10 13.12 -9.18
C ILE A 551 5.29 12.32 -8.15
N TYR A 552 4.33 13.00 -7.54
CA TYR A 552 3.41 12.43 -6.55
C TYR A 552 1.98 12.68 -6.98
N VAL A 553 1.15 11.64 -6.96
CA VAL A 553 -0.30 11.74 -7.25
C VAL A 553 -1.07 11.21 -6.06
N CYS A 554 -2.01 12.01 -5.54
CA CYS A 554 -2.85 11.60 -4.42
C CYS A 554 -4.32 11.96 -4.64
N GLY A 555 -5.23 11.03 -4.34
CA GLY A 555 -6.67 11.23 -4.43
C GLY A 555 -7.42 10.06 -5.07
N ASN A 556 -8.53 10.36 -5.75
CA ASN A 556 -9.44 9.36 -6.29
C ASN A 556 -8.77 8.45 -7.35
N ALA A 557 -8.72 7.14 -7.07
CA ALA A 557 -8.11 6.14 -7.95
C ALA A 557 -8.90 5.91 -9.25
N SER A 558 -10.23 5.92 -9.19
CA SER A 558 -11.09 5.47 -10.28
C SER A 558 -11.06 6.39 -11.51
N ASN A 559 -10.96 7.71 -11.29
CA ASN A 559 -11.02 8.70 -12.38
C ASN A 559 -9.73 9.53 -12.45
N MET A 560 -9.46 10.35 -11.42
CA MET A 560 -8.39 11.37 -11.46
C MET A 560 -7.02 10.75 -11.72
N ALA A 561 -6.67 9.67 -11.03
CA ALA A 561 -5.37 9.05 -11.18
C ALA A 561 -5.13 8.49 -12.60
N LYS A 562 -6.17 8.00 -13.27
CA LYS A 562 -6.10 7.47 -14.64
C LYS A 562 -5.93 8.59 -15.65
N ASP A 563 -6.68 9.68 -15.50
CA ASP A 563 -6.61 10.85 -16.38
C ASP A 563 -5.24 11.57 -16.26
N VAL A 564 -4.70 11.66 -15.03
CA VAL A 564 -3.36 12.19 -14.79
C VAL A 564 -2.29 11.29 -15.40
N GLU A 565 -2.35 9.97 -15.21
CA GLU A 565 -1.39 9.05 -15.82
C GLU A 565 -1.41 9.15 -17.35
N LYS A 566 -2.61 9.18 -17.96
CA LYS A 566 -2.74 9.37 -19.40
C LYS A 566 -2.10 10.70 -19.85
N THR A 567 -2.38 11.79 -19.15
CA THR A 567 -1.84 13.10 -19.50
C THR A 567 -0.31 13.15 -19.35
N LEU A 568 0.24 12.50 -18.33
CA LEU A 568 1.69 12.36 -18.20
C LEU A 568 2.31 11.57 -19.35
N LEU A 569 1.65 10.48 -19.81
CA LEU A 569 2.10 9.73 -20.98
C LEU A 569 2.07 10.58 -22.25
N ASP A 570 1.02 11.37 -22.44
CA ASP A 570 0.90 12.30 -23.57
C ASP A 570 2.06 13.33 -23.53
N ILE A 571 2.34 13.94 -22.37
CA ILE A 571 3.46 14.88 -22.19
C ILE A 571 4.81 14.22 -22.49
N ILE A 572 5.04 13.01 -21.97
CA ILE A 572 6.29 12.26 -22.19
C ILE A 572 6.46 11.92 -23.68
N SER A 573 5.38 11.52 -24.35
CA SER A 573 5.39 11.19 -25.78
C SER A 573 5.69 12.42 -26.63
N GLU A 574 4.97 13.53 -26.41
CA GLU A 574 5.09 14.76 -27.18
C GLU A 574 6.44 15.46 -26.98
N ASN A 575 6.88 15.62 -25.72
CA ASN A 575 8.07 16.41 -25.40
C ASN A 575 9.35 15.57 -25.42
N GLY A 576 9.26 14.27 -25.13
CA GLY A 576 10.37 13.33 -25.23
C GLY A 576 10.59 12.78 -26.64
N SER A 577 9.73 13.10 -27.61
CA SER A 577 9.72 12.50 -28.96
C SER A 577 9.70 10.97 -28.93
N LEU A 578 8.96 10.40 -27.97
CA LEU A 578 8.80 8.96 -27.76
C LEU A 578 7.47 8.50 -28.35
N ASN A 579 7.45 7.29 -28.92
CA ASN A 579 6.16 6.66 -29.23
C ASN A 579 5.45 6.26 -27.92
N PHE A 580 4.18 5.86 -28.02
CA PHE A 580 3.38 5.53 -26.84
C PHE A 580 3.94 4.36 -26.01
N GLU A 581 4.54 3.35 -26.65
CA GLU A 581 5.14 2.20 -25.95
C GLU A 581 6.36 2.62 -25.15
N ASP A 582 7.25 3.43 -25.75
CA ASP A 582 8.44 3.98 -25.12
C ASP A 582 8.08 4.96 -24.00
N ALA A 583 7.03 5.77 -24.16
CA ALA A 583 6.51 6.64 -23.11
C ALA A 583 5.99 5.83 -21.91
N CYS A 584 5.30 4.71 -22.16
CA CYS A 584 4.87 3.78 -21.12
C CYS A 584 6.06 3.15 -20.39
N GLU A 585 7.09 2.73 -21.11
CA GLU A 585 8.32 2.20 -20.50
C GLU A 585 9.05 3.27 -19.69
N PHE A 586 9.15 4.50 -20.20
CA PHE A 586 9.74 5.63 -19.50
C PHE A 586 9.03 5.92 -18.18
N LEU A 587 7.69 6.04 -18.19
CA LEU A 587 6.91 6.25 -16.98
C LEU A 587 7.04 5.06 -16.00
N ASN A 588 7.14 3.83 -16.52
CA ASN A 588 7.40 2.66 -15.68
C ASN A 588 8.80 2.70 -15.05
N ASN A 589 9.82 3.16 -15.78
CA ASN A 589 11.16 3.37 -15.24
C ASN A 589 11.17 4.45 -14.15
N LEU A 590 10.37 5.51 -14.29
CA LEU A 590 10.17 6.48 -13.21
C LEU A 590 9.59 5.82 -11.95
N ARG A 591 8.62 4.90 -12.07
CA ARG A 591 8.10 4.14 -10.92
C ARG A 591 9.18 3.29 -10.25
N LEU A 592 9.91 2.51 -11.03
CA LEU A 592 10.98 1.63 -10.53
C LEU A 592 12.08 2.40 -9.81
N ASN A 593 12.41 3.59 -10.33
CA ASN A 593 13.38 4.49 -9.71
C ASN A 593 12.80 5.32 -8.56
N LYS A 594 11.56 5.02 -8.10
CA LYS A 594 10.85 5.75 -7.03
C LYS A 594 10.74 7.24 -7.32
N ARG A 595 10.57 7.62 -8.60
CA ARG A 595 10.36 8.99 -9.08
C ARG A 595 8.92 9.27 -9.52
N TYR A 596 8.07 8.25 -9.63
CA TYR A 596 6.62 8.41 -9.79
C TYR A 596 5.91 7.60 -8.70
N LYS A 597 5.25 8.28 -7.76
CA LYS A 597 4.63 7.70 -6.56
C LYS A 597 3.15 8.06 -6.50
N ARG A 598 2.32 7.11 -6.07
CA ARG A 598 0.86 7.24 -6.02
C ARG A 598 0.34 6.84 -4.64
N ASP A 599 -0.49 7.68 -4.05
CA ASP A 599 -1.29 7.40 -2.85
C ASP A 599 -2.77 7.61 -3.19
N ILE A 600 -3.39 6.58 -3.74
CA ILE A 600 -4.73 6.65 -4.32
C ILE A 600 -5.67 5.68 -3.63
N TYR A 601 -6.95 6.06 -3.57
CA TYR A 601 -7.99 5.35 -2.84
C TYR A 601 -9.37 5.48 -3.49
#